data_AF-A0A7U9SUW5-F1
#
_entry.id   AF-A0A7U9SUW5-F1
#
_cell.length_a   1.000
_cell.length_b   1.000
_cell.length_c   1.000
_cell.angle_alpha   90.00
_cell.angle_beta   90.00
_cell.angle_gamma   90.00
#
_symmetry.space_group_name_H-M   'P 1'
#
loop_
_entity.id
_entity.type
_entity.pdbx_description
1 polymer ?
#
loop_
_entity_poly.entity_id
_entity_poly.type
_entity_poly.pdbx_seq_one_letter_code
_entity_poly.pdbx_strand_id
1 'polypeptide(L)'
;MNIQLMEYYREVKGCTYDKISELSGIPVETVRGILSGEELPGEEARQALEDVLMPGSVFGLREGGRYPEGGAKGFPDMLGESKMAYQAGSYTLEDYYALPDERRVELIDGAFYDMSAPSTGHQRSLLRIVYAIVRFIEGRSGECEVFMAPVDVQLDCDDRTMVQPDILIVCDKDKITEKCIVGAPDFIIEILSRSTEKKDLFLKFRKYKNAGVREYWIVDTKRRKVIVYFFERDQQPAIYGLSDKVPAGIYDGELVIDFAQVEEELEYIGQ
;
A
#
# COMPACT_ATOMS: atom_id res chain seq x y z
N MET A 1 -12.35 -10.43 3.01
CA MET A 1 -11.07 -10.92 2.47
C MET A 1 -11.19 -12.37 1.99
N ASN A 2 -10.60 -12.72 0.84
CA ASN A 2 -10.51 -14.11 0.38
C ASN A 2 -9.29 -14.84 0.98
N ILE A 3 -9.27 -16.18 0.91
CA ILE A 3 -8.21 -17.02 1.53
C ILE A 3 -6.82 -16.66 0.98
N GLN A 4 -6.68 -16.47 -0.33
CA GLN A 4 -5.41 -16.12 -0.96
C GLN A 4 -4.82 -14.82 -0.41
N LEU A 5 -5.67 -13.85 -0.07
CA LEU A 5 -5.25 -12.59 0.52
C LEU A 5 -4.93 -12.74 2.01
N MET A 6 -5.69 -13.55 2.75
CA MET A 6 -5.36 -13.87 4.15
C MET A 6 -3.96 -14.49 4.24
N GLU A 7 -3.70 -15.45 3.36
CA GLU A 7 -2.39 -16.08 3.18
C GLU A 7 -1.29 -15.08 2.86
N TYR A 8 -1.52 -14.24 1.84
CA TYR A 8 -0.59 -13.18 1.47
C TYR A 8 -0.25 -12.28 2.66
N TYR A 9 -1.26 -11.81 3.40
CA TYR A 9 -1.01 -10.93 4.55
C TYR A 9 -0.34 -11.63 5.73
N ARG A 10 -0.61 -12.92 5.95
CA ARG A 10 0.16 -13.69 6.94
C ARG A 10 1.64 -13.66 6.60
N GLU A 11 1.99 -13.97 5.35
CA GLU A 11 3.39 -14.03 4.90
C GLU A 11 4.07 -12.67 5.03
N VAL A 12 3.39 -11.60 4.62
CA VAL A 12 3.90 -10.22 4.71
C VAL A 12 4.11 -9.80 6.16
N LYS A 13 3.14 -10.06 7.05
CA LYS A 13 3.25 -9.74 8.47
C LYS A 13 4.27 -10.64 9.19
N GLY A 14 4.65 -11.77 8.58
CA GLY A 14 5.49 -12.78 9.21
C GLY A 14 4.82 -13.44 10.41
N CYS A 15 3.48 -13.51 10.41
CA CYS A 15 2.72 -14.13 11.49
C CYS A 15 2.73 -15.66 11.36
N THR A 16 2.95 -16.36 12.47
CA THR A 16 2.77 -17.82 12.52
C THR A 16 1.29 -18.18 12.65
N TYR A 17 0.93 -19.41 12.30
CA TYR A 17 -0.42 -19.92 12.54
C TYR A 17 -0.82 -19.83 14.01
N ASP A 18 0.09 -20.17 14.92
CA ASP A 18 -0.12 -20.07 16.37
C ASP A 18 -0.43 -18.63 16.79
N LYS A 19 0.29 -17.65 16.21
CA LYS A 19 0.05 -16.25 16.53
C LYS A 19 -1.29 -15.78 15.99
N ILE A 20 -1.68 -16.19 14.79
CA ILE A 20 -3.01 -15.86 14.25
C ILE A 20 -4.09 -16.49 15.13
N SER A 21 -3.91 -17.75 15.53
CA SER A 21 -4.83 -18.48 16.41
C SER A 21 -5.04 -17.76 17.75
N GLU A 22 -3.95 -17.34 18.39
CA GLU A 22 -3.97 -16.56 19.63
C GLU A 22 -4.76 -15.25 19.48
N LEU A 23 -4.59 -14.58 18.33
CA LEU A 23 -5.15 -13.26 18.08
C LEU A 23 -6.61 -13.29 17.60
N SER A 24 -6.98 -14.28 16.79
CA SER A 24 -8.33 -14.42 16.23
C SER A 24 -9.25 -15.22 17.15
N GLY A 25 -8.70 -15.96 18.12
CA GLY A 25 -9.43 -16.91 18.95
C GLY A 25 -9.81 -18.21 18.22
N ILE A 26 -9.37 -18.40 16.97
CA ILE A 26 -9.65 -19.59 16.17
C ILE A 26 -8.60 -20.66 16.49
N PRO A 27 -8.95 -21.95 16.66
CA PRO A 27 -7.97 -23.01 16.88
C PRO A 27 -6.90 -23.07 15.76
N VAL A 28 -5.63 -23.31 16.13
CA VAL A 28 -4.49 -23.25 15.19
C VAL A 28 -4.63 -24.20 14.00
N GLU A 29 -5.20 -25.39 14.20
CA GLU A 29 -5.44 -26.34 13.11
C GLU A 29 -6.51 -25.84 12.13
N THR A 30 -7.55 -25.16 12.63
CA THR A 30 -8.57 -24.51 11.80
C THR A 30 -7.98 -23.32 11.05
N VAL A 31 -7.13 -22.50 11.70
CA VAL A 31 -6.40 -21.43 10.99
C VAL A 31 -5.53 -22.02 9.88
N ARG A 32 -4.80 -23.12 10.16
CA ARG A 32 -3.96 -23.78 9.17
C ARG A 32 -4.78 -24.31 8.00
N GLY A 33 -5.88 -25.02 8.26
CA GLY A 33 -6.77 -25.57 7.23
C GLY A 33 -7.44 -24.48 6.39
N ILE A 34 -7.87 -23.38 6.99
CA ILE A 34 -8.45 -22.25 6.25
C ILE A 34 -7.42 -21.61 5.33
N LEU A 35 -6.25 -21.27 5.86
CA LEU A 35 -5.25 -20.52 5.11
C LEU A 35 -4.61 -21.42 4.03
N SER A 36 -4.38 -22.70 4.30
CA SER A 36 -3.92 -23.68 3.29
C SER A 36 -4.92 -23.92 2.15
N GLY A 37 -6.18 -23.49 2.33
CA GLY A 37 -7.27 -23.71 1.38
C GLY A 37 -7.94 -25.08 1.49
N GLU A 38 -7.62 -25.86 2.53
CA GLU A 38 -8.24 -27.15 2.84
C GLU A 38 -9.66 -26.99 3.42
N GLU A 39 -9.92 -25.88 4.10
CA GLU A 39 -11.20 -25.55 4.73
C GLU A 39 -11.72 -24.18 4.29
N LEU A 40 -13.05 -24.05 4.14
CA LEU A 40 -13.69 -22.75 3.92
C LEU A 40 -14.06 -22.13 5.28
N PRO A 41 -13.68 -20.86 5.54
CA PRO A 41 -14.04 -20.20 6.79
C PRO A 41 -15.55 -19.87 6.83
N GLY A 42 -16.19 -20.14 7.97
CA GLY A 42 -17.48 -19.54 8.29
C GLY A 42 -17.38 -18.02 8.46
N GLU A 43 -18.51 -17.32 8.53
CA GLU A 43 -18.56 -15.85 8.56
C GLU A 43 -17.82 -15.25 9.77
N GLU A 44 -18.00 -15.82 10.98
CA GLU A 44 -17.29 -15.38 12.19
C GLU A 44 -15.78 -15.60 12.10
N ALA A 45 -15.36 -16.80 11.66
CA ALA A 45 -13.95 -17.12 11.48
C ALA A 45 -13.30 -16.20 10.43
N ARG A 46 -14.04 -15.91 9.36
CA ARG A 46 -13.60 -14.99 8.32
C ARG A 46 -13.42 -13.57 8.87
N GLN A 47 -14.39 -13.06 9.62
CA GLN A 47 -14.29 -11.73 10.24
C GLN A 47 -13.10 -11.66 11.22
N ALA A 48 -12.92 -12.67 12.08
CA ALA A 48 -11.81 -12.69 13.03
C ALA A 48 -10.44 -12.78 12.33
N LEU A 49 -10.33 -13.54 11.24
CA LEU A 49 -9.12 -13.55 10.41
C LEU A 49 -8.90 -12.22 9.70
N GLU A 50 -9.96 -11.56 9.24
CA GLU A 50 -9.89 -10.21 8.67
C GLU A 50 -9.37 -9.21 9.72
N ASP A 51 -9.89 -9.23 10.93
CA ASP A 51 -9.46 -8.35 12.02
C ASP A 51 -8.00 -8.57 12.42
N VAL A 52 -7.42 -9.74 12.15
CA VAL A 52 -6.01 -10.04 12.44
C VAL A 52 -5.10 -9.74 11.23
N LEU A 53 -5.56 -10.05 10.02
CA LEU A 53 -4.71 -10.06 8.83
C LEU A 53 -4.88 -8.83 7.94
N MET A 54 -6.02 -8.15 7.97
CA MET A 54 -6.27 -6.99 7.10
C MET A 54 -5.28 -5.84 7.34
N PRO A 55 -5.04 -5.02 6.31
CA PRO A 55 -4.29 -3.79 6.47
C PRO A 55 -4.87 -2.86 7.54
N GLY A 56 -4.03 -2.49 8.51
CA GLY A 56 -4.43 -1.60 9.60
C GLY A 56 -4.91 -2.29 10.87
N SER A 57 -4.99 -3.62 10.89
CA SER A 57 -5.11 -4.31 12.16
C SER A 57 -3.83 -4.18 12.99
N VAL A 58 -4.04 -3.82 14.26
CA VAL A 58 -3.02 -3.50 15.28
C VAL A 58 -1.99 -4.63 15.50
N PHE A 59 -2.34 -5.84 15.11
CA PHE A 59 -1.61 -7.02 15.55
C PHE A 59 -0.56 -7.47 14.51
N GLY A 60 0.71 -7.51 14.94
CA GLY A 60 1.81 -8.16 14.20
C GLY A 60 3.08 -7.34 13.93
N LEU A 61 3.20 -6.09 14.40
CA LEU A 61 4.49 -5.37 14.33
C LEU A 61 5.45 -5.91 15.41
N ARG A 62 6.42 -6.75 14.99
CA ARG A 62 7.50 -7.35 15.78
C ARG A 62 7.86 -6.61 17.10
N GLU A 63 7.57 -7.25 18.23
CA GLU A 63 8.40 -7.13 19.44
C GLU A 63 9.70 -7.92 19.23
N GLY A 64 10.87 -7.36 19.57
CA GLY A 64 12.09 -8.17 19.68
C GLY A 64 13.44 -7.55 19.30
N GLY A 65 13.52 -6.26 18.99
CA GLY A 65 14.80 -5.53 19.01
C GLY A 65 15.04 -4.94 20.38
N ARG A 66 15.86 -5.58 21.24
CA ARG A 66 16.29 -4.98 22.51
C ARG A 66 17.01 -3.66 22.23
N TYR A 67 16.45 -2.55 22.70
CA TYR A 67 17.24 -1.35 22.97
C TYR A 67 18.20 -1.66 24.13
N PRO A 68 19.49 -1.28 24.05
CA PRO A 68 20.40 -1.45 25.18
C PRO A 68 19.92 -0.58 26.34
N GLU A 69 19.77 -1.19 27.51
CA GLU A 69 19.51 -0.48 28.76
C GLU A 69 20.69 0.45 29.07
N GLY A 70 20.42 1.76 29.10
CA GLY A 70 21.46 2.75 29.38
C GLY A 70 21.03 4.20 29.23
N GLY A 71 19.85 4.55 29.73
CA GLY A 71 19.40 5.88 30.17
C GLY A 71 19.71 7.13 29.34
N ALA A 72 18.63 7.81 28.89
CA ALA A 72 18.43 9.23 29.21
C ALA A 72 16.95 9.62 29.12
N LYS A 73 16.36 9.84 30.30
CA LYS A 73 15.26 10.75 30.65
C LYS A 73 14.20 11.08 29.59
N GLY A 74 12.97 10.67 29.90
CA GLY A 74 11.79 11.51 29.66
C GLY A 74 10.62 10.85 28.93
N PHE A 75 9.98 9.84 29.50
CA PHE A 75 8.60 9.46 29.12
C PHE A 75 7.87 8.90 30.34
N PRO A 76 6.82 9.57 30.86
CA PRO A 76 5.91 8.99 31.84
C PRO A 76 4.85 8.12 31.16
N ASP A 77 4.74 6.90 31.68
CA ASP A 77 3.51 6.15 31.98
C ASP A 77 2.49 5.90 30.83
N MET A 78 2.58 4.70 30.23
CA MET A 78 1.50 4.09 29.47
C MET A 78 0.73 3.10 30.36
N LEU A 79 -0.50 3.45 30.73
CA LEU A 79 -1.59 2.49 30.95
C LEU A 79 -2.93 3.22 30.70
N GLY A 80 -3.67 2.81 29.66
CA GLY A 80 -5.07 3.21 29.48
C GLY A 80 -5.55 3.35 28.04
N GLU A 81 -6.13 2.26 27.52
CA GLU A 81 -7.18 2.20 26.49
C GLU A 81 -6.86 2.49 25.01
N SER A 82 -7.02 1.42 24.22
CA SER A 82 -7.58 1.34 22.85
C SER A 82 -7.78 2.65 22.07
N LYS A 83 -6.68 3.22 21.58
CA LYS A 83 -6.60 3.97 20.32
C LYS A 83 -5.22 3.71 19.75
N MET A 84 -5.08 2.82 18.77
CA MET A 84 -3.93 2.95 17.86
C MET A 84 -4.21 4.10 16.90
N ALA A 85 -4.16 5.32 17.44
CA ALA A 85 -3.72 6.45 16.67
C ALA A 85 -2.27 6.15 16.29
N TYR A 86 -1.95 6.18 15.01
CA TYR A 86 -0.58 6.52 14.61
C TYR A 86 -0.23 7.74 15.46
N GLN A 87 0.79 7.66 16.32
CA GLN A 87 1.22 8.86 17.03
C GLN A 87 1.62 9.82 15.94
N ALA A 88 0.77 10.83 15.72
CA ALA A 88 1.06 11.83 14.73
C ALA A 88 2.39 12.44 15.15
N GLY A 89 3.38 12.36 14.28
CA GLY A 89 4.65 13.01 14.54
C GLY A 89 4.42 14.52 14.61
N SER A 90 5.45 15.23 15.06
CA SER A 90 5.37 16.69 15.20
C SER A 90 5.72 17.44 13.93
N TYR A 91 6.17 16.75 12.87
CA TYR A 91 6.62 17.40 11.64
C TYR A 91 5.42 17.87 10.80
N THR A 92 5.66 18.93 10.06
CA THR A 92 4.68 19.61 9.20
C THR A 92 5.21 19.72 7.77
N LEU A 93 4.40 20.23 6.85
CA LEU A 93 4.85 20.57 5.51
C LEU A 93 5.96 21.64 5.51
N GLU A 94 5.96 22.55 6.49
CA GLU A 94 7.06 23.52 6.64
C GLU A 94 8.38 22.78 6.90
N ASP A 95 8.38 21.79 7.79
CA ASP A 95 9.55 20.94 8.05
C ASP A 95 9.93 20.13 6.82
N TYR A 96 8.94 19.60 6.08
CA TYR A 96 9.17 18.82 4.85
C TYR A 96 9.88 19.65 3.79
N TYR A 97 9.42 20.88 3.53
CA TYR A 97 10.04 21.77 2.55
C TYR A 97 11.37 22.37 3.02
N ALA A 98 11.68 22.30 4.31
CA ALA A 98 12.97 22.71 4.85
C ALA A 98 14.06 21.62 4.72
N LEU A 99 13.70 20.41 4.27
CA LEU A 99 14.67 19.35 4.04
C LEU A 99 15.59 19.66 2.84
N PRO A 100 16.85 19.20 2.87
CA PRO A 100 17.71 19.26 1.68
C PRO A 100 17.12 18.47 0.52
N ASP A 101 17.26 18.98 -0.70
CA ASP A 101 16.73 18.36 -1.93
C ASP A 101 17.19 16.90 -2.13
N GLU A 102 18.37 16.53 -1.63
CA GLU A 102 18.90 15.17 -1.75
C GLU A 102 18.20 14.17 -0.81
N ARG A 103 17.51 14.66 0.23
CA ARG A 103 16.84 13.81 1.21
C ARG A 103 15.42 13.51 0.78
N ARG A 104 15.24 12.34 0.16
CA ARG A 104 13.91 11.84 -0.21
C ARG A 104 13.18 11.23 0.99
N VAL A 105 12.07 11.82 1.37
CA VAL A 105 11.17 11.31 2.42
C VAL A 105 9.72 11.41 1.96
N GLU A 106 8.86 10.63 2.62
CA GLU A 106 7.44 10.96 2.71
C GLU A 106 7.13 11.48 4.11
N LEU A 107 6.18 12.40 4.22
CA LEU A 107 5.59 12.83 5.48
C LEU A 107 4.23 12.15 5.62
N ILE A 108 4.02 11.33 6.64
CA ILE A 108 2.71 10.68 6.86
C ILE A 108 2.31 10.87 8.32
N ASP A 109 1.17 11.53 8.53
CA ASP A 109 0.66 11.89 9.85
C ASP A 109 1.74 12.58 10.71
N GLY A 110 2.54 13.46 10.12
CA GLY A 110 3.58 14.22 10.81
C GLY A 110 4.87 13.45 11.13
N ALA A 111 5.05 12.23 10.60
CA ALA A 111 6.29 11.46 10.71
C ALA A 111 7.01 11.36 9.35
N PHE A 112 8.34 11.51 9.34
CA PHE A 112 9.15 11.32 8.15
C PHE A 112 9.51 9.84 7.93
N TYR A 113 9.38 9.40 6.69
CA TYR A 113 9.76 8.06 6.23
C TYR A 113 10.78 8.19 5.11
N ASP A 114 12.03 7.83 5.38
CA ASP A 114 13.09 7.90 4.37
C ASP A 114 12.78 6.95 3.19
N MET A 115 13.01 7.43 1.97
CA MET A 115 12.87 6.66 0.74
C MET A 115 14.24 6.21 0.26
N SER A 116 14.34 4.95 -0.13
CA SER A 116 15.52 4.43 -0.83
C SER A 116 15.40 4.64 -2.34
N ALA A 117 16.52 4.69 -3.04
CA ALA A 117 16.52 4.70 -4.49
C ALA A 117 15.81 3.41 -5.02
N PRO A 118 14.92 3.54 -6.02
CA PRO A 118 14.26 2.38 -6.61
C PRO A 118 15.26 1.48 -7.35
N SER A 119 14.97 0.19 -7.42
CA SER A 119 15.77 -0.75 -8.21
C SER A 119 15.50 -0.57 -9.71
N THR A 120 16.41 -1.08 -10.56
CA THR A 120 16.17 -1.11 -12.02
C THR A 120 14.88 -1.85 -12.38
N GLY A 121 14.59 -2.97 -11.71
CA GLY A 121 13.35 -3.72 -11.95
C GLY A 121 12.10 -2.91 -11.61
N HIS A 122 12.11 -2.21 -10.47
CA HIS A 122 11.04 -1.29 -10.09
C HIS A 122 10.80 -0.22 -11.16
N GLN A 123 11.88 0.41 -11.66
CA GLN A 123 11.78 1.43 -12.71
C GLN A 123 11.29 0.88 -14.05
N ARG A 124 11.70 -0.33 -14.44
CA ARG A 124 11.19 -0.99 -15.66
C ARG A 124 9.71 -1.32 -15.55
N SER A 125 9.27 -1.86 -14.41
CA SER A 125 7.86 -2.12 -14.13
C SER A 125 7.04 -0.84 -14.19
N LEU A 126 7.52 0.24 -13.55
CA LEU A 126 6.87 1.55 -13.55
C LEU A 126 6.70 2.08 -14.97
N LEU A 127 7.77 2.11 -15.78
CA LEU A 127 7.72 2.58 -17.17
C LEU A 127 6.72 1.79 -18.00
N ARG A 128 6.66 0.46 -17.81
CA ARG A 128 5.77 -0.41 -18.58
C ARG A 128 4.30 -0.16 -18.25
N ILE A 129 3.99 0.00 -16.96
CA ILE A 129 2.64 0.28 -16.49
C ILE A 129 2.19 1.68 -16.95
N VAL A 130 3.03 2.71 -16.76
CA VAL A 130 2.74 4.08 -17.20
C VAL A 130 2.50 4.13 -18.71
N TYR A 131 3.32 3.45 -19.51
CA TYR A 131 3.12 3.39 -20.97
C TYR A 131 1.75 2.83 -21.37
N ALA A 132 1.28 1.78 -20.69
CA ALA A 132 -0.05 1.23 -20.95
C ALA A 132 -1.16 2.22 -20.60
N ILE A 133 -1.04 2.92 -19.46
CA ILE A 133 -2.01 3.93 -19.00
C ILE A 133 -2.06 5.13 -19.95
N VAL A 134 -0.90 5.71 -20.29
CA VAL A 134 -0.81 6.87 -21.21
C VAL A 134 -1.49 6.54 -22.55
N ARG A 135 -1.17 5.40 -23.14
CA ARG A 135 -1.77 4.98 -24.41
C ARG A 135 -3.28 4.84 -24.36
N PHE A 136 -3.81 4.39 -23.23
CA PHE A 136 -5.25 4.27 -23.04
C PHE A 136 -5.91 5.66 -22.93
N ILE A 137 -5.33 6.56 -22.13
CA ILE A 137 -5.87 7.91 -21.89
C ILE A 137 -5.83 8.76 -23.17
N GLU A 138 -4.70 8.80 -23.88
CA GLU A 138 -4.54 9.58 -25.12
C GLU A 138 -5.54 9.17 -26.20
N GLY A 139 -5.89 7.89 -26.27
CA GLY A 139 -6.85 7.35 -27.25
C GLY A 139 -8.31 7.75 -27.03
N ARG A 140 -8.64 8.42 -25.90
CA ARG A 140 -10.02 8.63 -25.45
C ARG A 140 -10.40 10.09 -25.22
N SER A 141 -9.55 11.06 -25.57
CA SER A 141 -9.78 12.49 -25.32
C SER A 141 -10.22 12.77 -23.87
N GLY A 142 -9.63 12.03 -22.93
CA GLY A 142 -10.04 12.03 -21.52
C GLY A 142 -9.64 13.28 -20.75
N GLU A 143 -10.32 13.53 -19.64
CA GLU A 143 -10.03 14.64 -18.72
C GLU A 143 -8.93 14.30 -17.69
N CYS A 144 -8.65 13.01 -17.49
CA CYS A 144 -7.68 12.56 -16.50
C CYS A 144 -6.23 12.59 -17.00
N GLU A 145 -5.31 12.85 -16.09
CA GLU A 145 -3.87 12.92 -16.31
C GLU A 145 -3.16 11.86 -15.45
N VAL A 146 -2.12 11.25 -16.01
CA VAL A 146 -1.29 10.25 -15.31
C VAL A 146 0.05 10.86 -14.92
N PHE A 147 0.47 10.59 -13.69
CA PHE A 147 1.75 11.01 -13.15
C PHE A 147 2.51 9.78 -12.64
N MET A 148 3.84 9.93 -12.52
CA MET A 148 4.71 8.91 -11.96
C MET A 148 5.76 9.55 -11.04
N ALA A 149 6.26 8.79 -10.07
CA ALA A 149 7.24 9.29 -9.12
C ALA A 149 8.54 9.78 -9.81
N PRO A 150 9.20 10.83 -9.27
CA PRO A 150 8.81 11.60 -8.09
C PRO A 150 7.69 12.61 -8.40
N VAL A 151 6.64 12.57 -7.58
CA VAL A 151 5.55 13.56 -7.59
C VAL A 151 4.95 13.64 -6.19
N ASP A 152 4.84 14.85 -5.68
CA ASP A 152 4.33 15.11 -4.33
C ASP A 152 2.81 15.17 -4.34
N VAL A 153 2.18 14.48 -3.38
CA VAL A 153 0.73 14.45 -3.17
C VAL A 153 0.43 14.83 -1.71
N GLN A 154 -0.14 16.01 -1.52
CA GLN A 154 -0.67 16.47 -0.24
C GLN A 154 -2.02 15.79 0.02
N LEU A 155 -1.98 14.55 0.47
CA LEU A 155 -3.08 13.59 0.36
C LEU A 155 -4.36 14.03 1.08
N ASP A 156 -4.25 14.48 2.33
CA ASP A 156 -5.39 14.80 3.19
C ASP A 156 -5.78 16.28 3.15
N CYS A 157 -5.16 17.06 2.24
CA CYS A 157 -5.26 18.52 2.21
C CYS A 157 -4.87 19.19 3.55
N ASP A 158 -4.02 18.53 4.35
CA ASP A 158 -3.53 18.99 5.64
C ASP A 158 -2.05 19.38 5.60
N ASP A 159 -1.50 19.86 6.71
CA ASP A 159 -0.09 20.20 6.83
C ASP A 159 0.79 19.04 7.32
N ARG A 160 0.29 17.79 7.30
CA ARG A 160 0.94 16.64 7.97
C ARG A 160 1.12 15.42 7.08
N THR A 161 0.60 15.43 5.87
CA THR A 161 0.71 14.28 4.97
C THR A 161 1.13 14.72 3.56
N MET A 162 2.35 14.34 3.17
CA MET A 162 2.91 14.43 1.83
C MET A 162 3.46 13.07 1.43
N VAL A 163 2.85 12.45 0.41
CA VAL A 163 3.22 11.13 -0.09
C VAL A 163 3.74 11.22 -1.53
N GLN A 164 4.55 10.24 -1.93
CA GLN A 164 5.09 10.09 -3.29
C GLN A 164 4.72 8.70 -3.83
N PRO A 165 3.48 8.52 -4.33
CA PRO A 165 3.08 7.26 -4.96
C PRO A 165 3.86 7.01 -6.25
N ASP A 166 4.11 5.73 -6.57
CA ASP A 166 4.85 5.36 -7.79
C ASP A 166 4.14 5.79 -9.08
N ILE A 167 2.82 5.55 -9.16
CA ILE A 167 1.97 5.93 -10.29
C ILE A 167 0.62 6.40 -9.76
N LEU A 168 0.06 7.44 -10.37
CA LEU A 168 -1.28 7.91 -10.04
C LEU A 168 -2.02 8.51 -11.23
N ILE A 169 -3.34 8.48 -11.16
CA ILE A 169 -4.25 9.16 -12.10
C ILE A 169 -5.07 10.20 -11.34
N VAL A 170 -5.16 11.39 -11.90
CA VAL A 170 -5.97 12.50 -11.38
C VAL A 170 -6.92 12.96 -12.47
N CYS A 171 -8.23 12.90 -12.22
CA CYS A 171 -9.27 13.34 -13.15
C CYS A 171 -9.71 14.79 -12.93
N ASP A 172 -9.62 15.26 -11.68
CA ASP A 172 -9.91 16.64 -11.32
C ASP A 172 -8.66 17.52 -11.43
N LYS A 173 -8.62 18.36 -12.47
CA LYS A 173 -7.47 19.22 -12.77
C LYS A 173 -7.24 20.31 -11.73
N ASP A 174 -8.25 20.69 -10.96
CA ASP A 174 -8.10 21.71 -9.91
C ASP A 174 -7.21 21.22 -8.76
N LYS A 175 -7.01 19.90 -8.64
CA LYS A 175 -6.05 19.29 -7.70
C LYS A 175 -4.60 19.43 -8.14
N ILE A 176 -4.35 19.71 -9.42
CA ILE A 176 -3.01 19.74 -10.00
C ILE A 176 -2.47 21.17 -9.88
N THR A 177 -1.46 21.35 -9.01
CA THR A 177 -0.79 22.65 -8.84
C THR A 177 0.62 22.62 -9.43
N GLU A 178 1.25 23.78 -9.52
CA GLU A 178 2.66 23.87 -9.94
C GLU A 178 3.60 23.06 -9.02
N LYS A 179 3.26 22.94 -7.73
CA LYS A 179 4.16 22.35 -6.71
C LYS A 179 3.88 20.87 -6.44
N CYS A 180 2.62 20.50 -6.37
CA CYS A 180 2.16 19.17 -5.96
C CYS A 180 0.72 18.93 -6.41
N ILE A 181 0.26 17.70 -6.19
CA ILE A 181 -1.15 17.35 -6.27
C ILE A 181 -1.77 17.54 -4.88
N VAL A 182 -2.89 18.25 -4.78
CA VAL A 182 -3.59 18.52 -3.52
C VAL A 182 -4.85 17.68 -3.44
N GLY A 183 -4.93 16.82 -2.43
CA GLY A 183 -6.03 15.87 -2.23
C GLY A 183 -5.79 14.51 -2.88
N ALA A 184 -6.74 13.59 -2.67
CA ALA A 184 -6.64 12.22 -3.15
C ALA A 184 -6.70 12.11 -4.68
N PRO A 185 -5.74 11.38 -5.29
CA PRO A 185 -5.84 10.91 -6.67
C PRO A 185 -7.01 9.93 -6.86
N ASP A 186 -7.50 9.78 -8.08
CA ASP A 186 -8.54 8.81 -8.42
C ASP A 186 -8.00 7.37 -8.37
N PHE A 187 -6.76 7.17 -8.84
CA PHE A 187 -6.09 5.88 -8.91
C PHE A 187 -4.67 6.01 -8.39
N ILE A 188 -4.21 5.02 -7.61
CA ILE A 188 -2.81 4.88 -7.22
C ILE A 188 -2.33 3.45 -7.49
N ILE A 189 -1.11 3.30 -7.98
CA ILE A 189 -0.38 2.03 -8.04
C ILE A 189 0.93 2.21 -7.27
N GLU A 190 1.22 1.28 -6.35
CA GLU A 190 2.52 1.18 -5.67
C GLU A 190 3.22 -0.11 -6.10
N ILE A 191 4.49 -0.02 -6.47
CA ILE A 191 5.32 -1.17 -6.83
C ILE A 191 6.21 -1.47 -5.63
N LEU A 192 5.98 -2.62 -5.00
CA LEU A 192 6.65 -2.94 -3.75
C LEU A 192 8.16 -3.08 -3.94
N SER A 193 8.88 -2.44 -3.03
CA SER A 193 10.32 -2.63 -2.84
C SER A 193 10.60 -3.10 -1.41
N ARG A 194 11.80 -3.60 -1.14
CA ARG A 194 12.17 -4.05 0.22
C ARG A 194 12.03 -2.94 1.28
N SER A 195 12.23 -1.68 0.89
CA SER A 195 12.16 -0.54 1.81
C SER A 195 10.75 0.00 2.00
N THR A 196 9.83 -0.23 1.05
CA THR A 196 8.48 0.35 1.07
C THR A 196 7.38 -0.67 1.38
N GLU A 197 7.65 -1.97 1.23
CA GLU A 197 6.69 -3.09 1.38
C GLU A 197 5.71 -2.91 2.55
N LYS A 198 6.21 -2.72 3.78
CA LYS A 198 5.35 -2.58 4.96
C LYS A 198 4.51 -1.31 4.94
N LYS A 199 5.07 -0.21 4.44
CA LYS A 199 4.37 1.08 4.41
C LYS A 199 3.24 1.02 3.39
N ASP A 200 3.53 0.53 2.18
CA ASP A 200 2.56 0.46 1.08
C ASP A 200 1.41 -0.50 1.44
N LEU A 201 1.74 -1.68 1.96
CA LEU A 201 0.76 -2.72 2.32
C LEU A 201 -0.15 -2.36 3.49
N PHE A 202 0.30 -1.51 4.42
CA PHE A 202 -0.41 -1.28 5.69
C PHE A 202 -0.75 0.19 5.94
N LEU A 203 0.25 1.07 5.94
CA LEU A 203 0.06 2.49 6.29
C LEU A 203 -0.65 3.23 5.17
N LYS A 204 -0.09 3.18 3.96
CA LYS A 204 -0.61 3.88 2.79
C LYS A 204 -1.96 3.34 2.36
N PHE A 205 -2.19 2.03 2.45
CA PHE A 205 -3.53 1.45 2.23
C PHE A 205 -4.63 2.22 2.99
N ARG A 206 -4.46 2.42 4.30
CA ARG A 206 -5.46 3.12 5.13
C ARG A 206 -5.55 4.59 4.74
N LYS A 207 -4.40 5.24 4.52
CA LYS A 207 -4.34 6.65 4.14
C LYS A 207 -5.09 6.88 2.83
N TYR A 208 -4.80 6.10 1.79
CA TYR A 208 -5.45 6.18 0.49
C TYR A 208 -6.95 5.88 0.58
N LYS A 209 -7.35 4.81 1.30
CA LYS A 209 -8.78 4.51 1.50
C LYS A 209 -9.52 5.66 2.19
N ASN A 210 -8.94 6.20 3.26
CA ASN A 210 -9.57 7.26 4.06
C ASN A 210 -9.59 8.62 3.34
N ALA A 211 -8.58 8.91 2.52
CA ALA A 211 -8.48 10.15 1.75
C ALA A 211 -9.45 10.17 0.55
N GLY A 212 -10.05 9.02 0.19
CA GLY A 212 -11.01 8.92 -0.90
C GLY A 212 -10.42 8.54 -2.26
N VAL A 213 -9.25 7.88 -2.27
CA VAL A 213 -8.75 7.22 -3.49
C VAL A 213 -9.80 6.20 -3.94
N ARG A 214 -10.12 6.13 -5.24
CA ARG A 214 -11.20 5.26 -5.75
C ARG A 214 -10.71 3.85 -6.01
N GLU A 215 -9.47 3.72 -6.49
CA GLU A 215 -8.83 2.44 -6.75
C GLU A 215 -7.35 2.48 -6.34
N TYR A 216 -6.88 1.38 -5.76
CA TYR A 216 -5.51 1.27 -5.26
C TYR A 216 -4.92 -0.10 -5.61
N TRP A 217 -3.81 -0.11 -6.32
CA TRP A 217 -3.12 -1.33 -6.72
C TRP A 217 -1.77 -1.47 -6.04
N ILE A 218 -1.43 -2.71 -5.71
CA ILE A 218 -0.14 -3.08 -5.14
C ILE A 218 0.50 -4.14 -6.03
N VAL A 219 1.64 -3.80 -6.62
CA VAL A 219 2.40 -4.68 -7.51
C VAL A 219 3.58 -5.27 -6.73
N ASP A 220 3.49 -6.55 -6.39
CA ASP A 220 4.55 -7.31 -5.72
C ASP A 220 5.33 -8.12 -6.76
N THR A 221 6.38 -7.53 -7.30
CA THR A 221 7.24 -8.15 -8.32
C THR A 221 7.97 -9.38 -7.80
N LYS A 222 8.31 -9.41 -6.50
CA LYS A 222 9.00 -10.54 -5.87
C LYS A 222 8.09 -11.76 -5.72
N ARG A 223 6.84 -11.54 -5.31
CA ARG A 223 5.85 -12.62 -5.15
C ARG A 223 5.01 -12.86 -6.42
N ARG A 224 5.30 -12.13 -7.51
CA ARG A 224 4.61 -12.22 -8.81
C ARG A 224 3.10 -12.03 -8.67
N LYS A 225 2.68 -11.03 -7.90
CA LYS A 225 1.26 -10.75 -7.61
C LYS A 225 0.91 -9.29 -7.84
N VAL A 226 -0.34 -9.05 -8.24
CA VAL A 226 -0.97 -7.73 -8.28
C VAL A 226 -2.24 -7.79 -7.43
N ILE A 227 -2.33 -6.89 -6.45
CA ILE A 227 -3.48 -6.81 -5.55
C ILE A 227 -4.26 -5.56 -5.90
N VAL A 228 -5.53 -5.73 -6.24
CA VAL A 228 -6.42 -4.66 -6.70
C VAL A 228 -7.47 -4.38 -5.64
N TYR A 229 -7.46 -3.16 -5.13
CA TYR A 229 -8.49 -2.63 -4.24
C TYR A 229 -9.35 -1.62 -4.99
N PHE A 230 -10.60 -1.96 -5.26
CA PHE A 230 -11.57 -1.01 -5.80
C PHE A 230 -12.46 -0.48 -4.68
N PHE A 231 -12.04 0.65 -4.09
CA PHE A 231 -12.69 1.24 -2.91
C PHE A 231 -14.08 1.79 -3.20
N GLU A 232 -14.33 2.29 -4.42
CA GLU A 232 -15.62 2.89 -4.80
C GLU A 232 -16.80 1.92 -4.66
N ARG A 233 -16.58 0.61 -4.86
CA ARG A 233 -17.60 -0.42 -4.72
C ARG A 233 -17.45 -1.27 -3.45
N ASP A 234 -16.56 -0.88 -2.53
CA ASP A 234 -16.13 -1.61 -1.32
C ASP A 234 -16.03 -3.13 -1.54
N GLN A 235 -15.47 -3.51 -2.70
CA GLN A 235 -15.37 -4.89 -3.11
C GLN A 235 -14.22 -5.58 -2.38
N GLN A 236 -14.34 -6.90 -2.23
CA GLN A 236 -13.19 -7.70 -1.84
C GLN A 236 -12.08 -7.49 -2.87
N PRO A 237 -10.83 -7.34 -2.42
CA PRO A 237 -9.72 -7.17 -3.34
C PRO A 237 -9.54 -8.41 -4.21
N ALA A 238 -9.19 -8.17 -5.45
CA ALA A 238 -8.80 -9.19 -6.40
C ALA A 238 -7.28 -9.37 -6.37
N ILE A 239 -6.84 -10.62 -6.45
CA ILE A 239 -5.41 -10.95 -6.59
C ILE A 239 -5.23 -11.56 -7.97
N TYR A 240 -4.30 -10.98 -8.71
CA TYR A 240 -3.86 -11.44 -10.02
C TYR A 240 -2.40 -11.87 -9.94
N GLY A 241 -1.99 -12.74 -10.85
CA GLY A 241 -0.59 -13.04 -11.12
C GLY A 241 0.07 -11.95 -11.98
N LEU A 242 1.40 -11.91 -11.97
CA LEU A 242 2.15 -11.01 -12.85
C LEU A 242 2.10 -11.42 -14.33
N SER A 243 1.43 -12.52 -14.69
CA SER A 243 1.15 -12.92 -16.07
C SER A 243 -0.25 -12.55 -16.54
N ASP A 244 -1.07 -11.96 -15.67
CA ASP A 244 -2.47 -11.66 -15.95
C ASP A 244 -2.67 -10.30 -16.61
N LYS A 245 -3.82 -10.17 -17.27
CA LYS A 245 -4.37 -8.89 -17.72
C LYS A 245 -5.32 -8.36 -16.65
N VAL A 246 -4.99 -7.21 -16.09
CA VAL A 246 -5.70 -6.66 -14.94
C VAL A 246 -6.53 -5.45 -15.39
N PRO A 247 -7.87 -5.51 -15.31
CA PRO A 247 -8.75 -4.40 -15.66
C PRO A 247 -8.89 -3.39 -14.51
N ALA A 248 -8.81 -2.10 -14.80
CA ALA A 248 -9.03 -1.03 -13.83
C ALA A 248 -10.52 -0.68 -13.69
N GLY A 249 -11.02 -0.77 -12.46
CA GLY A 249 -12.42 -0.52 -12.11
C GLY A 249 -12.88 0.92 -12.34
N ILE A 250 -12.02 1.91 -12.12
CA ILE A 250 -12.33 3.34 -12.35
C ILE A 250 -12.70 3.69 -13.80
N TYR A 251 -12.32 2.82 -14.74
CA TYR A 251 -12.64 2.91 -16.16
C TYR A 251 -13.56 1.76 -16.61
N ASP A 252 -14.38 1.22 -15.70
CA ASP A 252 -15.30 0.11 -15.96
C ASP A 252 -14.65 -1.11 -16.65
N GLY A 253 -13.37 -1.33 -16.36
CA GLY A 253 -12.55 -2.42 -16.90
C GLY A 253 -12.04 -2.21 -18.33
N GLU A 254 -12.23 -1.03 -18.91
CA GLU A 254 -11.74 -0.71 -20.26
C GLU A 254 -10.23 -0.45 -20.30
N LEU A 255 -9.68 0.16 -19.25
CA LEU A 255 -8.23 0.22 -19.05
C LEU A 255 -7.76 -1.15 -18.57
N VAL A 256 -6.94 -1.82 -19.37
CA VAL A 256 -6.38 -3.13 -19.04
C VAL A 256 -4.86 -3.05 -19.09
N ILE A 257 -4.21 -3.38 -17.98
CA ILE A 257 -2.75 -3.46 -17.89
C ILE A 257 -2.35 -4.93 -18.03
N ASP A 258 -1.53 -5.21 -19.04
CA ASP A 258 -1.00 -6.55 -19.32
C ASP A 258 0.31 -6.76 -18.54
N PHE A 259 0.21 -7.39 -17.37
CA PHE A 259 1.36 -7.57 -16.50
C PHE A 259 2.36 -8.60 -17.03
N ALA A 260 1.98 -9.47 -17.97
CA ALA A 260 2.93 -10.38 -18.61
C ALA A 260 4.11 -9.60 -19.22
N GLN A 261 3.85 -8.39 -19.71
CA GLN A 261 4.89 -7.52 -20.24
C GLN A 261 5.77 -6.89 -19.16
N VAL A 262 5.31 -6.79 -17.91
CA VAL A 262 6.12 -6.40 -16.76
C VAL A 262 6.98 -7.57 -16.31
N GLU A 263 6.42 -8.77 -16.31
CA GLU A 263 7.13 -10.03 -16.00
C GLU A 263 8.29 -10.28 -16.95
N GLU A 264 8.08 -10.15 -18.28
CA GLU A 264 9.14 -10.25 -19.29
C GLU A 264 10.32 -9.28 -19.02
N GLU A 265 10.00 -8.06 -18.57
CA GLU A 265 11.00 -7.03 -18.29
C GLU A 265 11.85 -7.35 -17.05
N LEU A 266 11.25 -8.00 -16.05
CA LEU A 266 11.95 -8.47 -14.86
C LEU A 266 12.84 -9.68 -15.19
N GLU A 267 12.32 -10.62 -15.97
CA GLU A 267 13.07 -11.79 -16.42
C GLU A 267 14.30 -11.39 -17.25
N TYR A 268 14.17 -10.40 -18.13
CA TYR A 268 15.27 -9.88 -18.94
C TYR A 268 16.46 -9.39 -18.11
N ILE A 269 16.20 -8.83 -16.92
CA ILE A 269 17.24 -8.34 -16.00
C ILE A 269 17.59 -9.34 -14.89
N GLY A 270 17.07 -10.56 -14.95
CA GLY A 270 17.33 -11.63 -13.98
C GLY A 270 16.69 -11.42 -12.60
N GLN A 271 15.51 -10.80 -12.55
CA GLN A 271 14.68 -10.62 -11.34
C GLN A 271 13.38 -11.43 -11.42
#